data_AF-A0A348MMG9-F1
#
_entry.id   AF-A0A348MMG9-F1
#
_cell.length_a   1.000
_cell.length_b   1.000
_cell.length_c   1.000
_cell.angle_alpha   90.00
_cell.angle_beta   90.00
_cell.angle_gamma   90.00
#
_symmetry.space_group_name_H-M   'P 1'
#
loop_
_entity.id
_entity.type
_entity.pdbx_description
1 polymer ?
#
loop_
_entity_poly.entity_id
_entity_poly.type
_entity_poly.pdbx_seq_one_letter_code
_entity_poly.pdbx_strand_id
1 'polypeptide(L)'
;MFNPQTLFDKKNRLKLLNVRYLITPKIPADTTGYPKSTQDMILFYQALFRNMGFEPYFYGKDYMLHISKDFLPRFFVVDSFVKVDDINGALSIIDGNDFNPRKYAIVEKSEVDLKKVDESLAYRIDSIVYTPNKVSLVVKTNKESILLMLDQYYKGWNVKVNEKSSKLLKVDGIFRGVKLTNGVNRVVFYFSSTLQILSAFISLFGVILVFLVFYVERKVMLNKR
;
A
#
# COMPACT_ATOMS: atom_id res chain seq x y z
N MET A 1 -0.38 15.21 -13.95
CA MET A 1 -0.69 14.06 -14.83
C MET A 1 0.34 12.97 -14.58
N PHE A 2 -0.06 11.69 -14.53
CA PHE A 2 0.88 10.58 -14.30
C PHE A 2 1.83 10.44 -15.50
N ASN A 3 3.15 10.52 -15.26
CA ASN A 3 4.17 10.24 -16.26
C ASN A 3 4.84 8.90 -15.94
N PRO A 4 4.60 7.83 -16.72
CA PRO A 4 5.20 6.51 -16.48
C PRO A 4 6.72 6.51 -16.41
N GLN A 5 7.40 7.41 -17.14
CA GLN A 5 8.88 7.48 -17.15
C GLN A 5 9.46 7.73 -15.76
N THR A 6 8.73 8.50 -14.94
CA THR A 6 9.16 8.77 -13.56
C THR A 6 9.27 7.52 -12.69
N LEU A 7 8.61 6.40 -13.03
CA LEU A 7 8.81 5.13 -12.31
C LEU A 7 10.23 4.57 -12.51
N PHE A 8 10.84 4.85 -13.66
CA PHE A 8 12.17 4.36 -14.04
C PHE A 8 13.25 5.36 -13.62
N ASP A 9 12.97 6.66 -13.76
CA ASP A 9 13.94 7.72 -13.49
C ASP A 9 14.03 8.09 -12.00
N LYS A 10 12.94 7.90 -11.23
CA LYS A 10 12.89 8.25 -9.80
C LYS A 10 13.04 7.01 -8.93
N LYS A 11 14.24 6.84 -8.38
CA LYS A 11 14.67 5.69 -7.53
C LYS A 11 13.70 5.31 -6.41
N ASN A 12 12.96 6.27 -5.84
CA ASN A 12 12.12 6.04 -4.66
C ASN A 12 10.70 5.56 -4.98
N ARG A 13 10.18 5.80 -6.19
CA ARG A 13 8.79 5.48 -6.54
C ARG A 13 8.54 3.97 -6.52
N LEU A 14 9.40 3.17 -7.16
CA LEU A 14 9.26 1.71 -7.17
C LEU A 14 9.40 1.08 -5.78
N LYS A 15 10.24 1.67 -4.92
CA LYS A 15 10.37 1.20 -3.52
C LYS A 15 9.07 1.37 -2.76
N LEU A 16 8.43 2.55 -2.87
CA LEU A 16 7.14 2.85 -2.25
C LEU A 16 6.01 1.98 -2.82
N LEU A 17 6.09 1.58 -4.09
CA LEU A 17 5.17 0.62 -4.70
C LEU A 17 5.42 -0.84 -4.28
N ASN A 18 6.30 -1.07 -3.28
CA ASN A 18 6.60 -2.40 -2.74
C ASN A 18 7.10 -3.39 -3.82
N VAL A 19 7.75 -2.90 -4.88
CA VAL A 19 8.27 -3.74 -5.97
C VAL A 19 9.54 -4.45 -5.53
N ARG A 20 9.40 -5.72 -5.14
CA ARG A 20 10.52 -6.58 -4.75
C ARG A 20 11.16 -7.31 -5.94
N TYR A 21 10.34 -7.70 -6.91
CA TYR A 21 10.78 -8.48 -8.07
C TYR A 21 10.36 -7.80 -9.36
N LEU A 22 11.25 -7.86 -10.35
CA LEU A 22 10.99 -7.42 -11.72
C LEU A 22 11.16 -8.64 -12.64
N ILE A 23 10.11 -8.94 -13.42
CA ILE A 23 10.15 -10.02 -14.42
C ILE A 23 10.35 -9.37 -15.78
N THR A 24 11.35 -9.83 -16.51
CA THR A 24 11.67 -9.34 -17.86
C THR A 24 11.83 -10.53 -18.81
N PRO A 25 11.83 -10.30 -20.14
CA PRO A 25 12.39 -11.27 -21.07
C PRO A 25 13.82 -11.63 -20.68
N LYS A 26 14.27 -12.82 -21.09
CA LYS A 26 15.64 -13.25 -20.84
C LYS A 26 16.61 -12.34 -21.59
N ILE A 27 17.44 -11.62 -20.83
CA ILE A 27 18.51 -10.78 -21.38
C ILE A 27 19.82 -11.58 -21.32
N PRO A 28 20.51 -11.79 -22.46
CA PRO A 28 21.80 -12.46 -22.48
C PRO A 28 22.79 -11.77 -21.56
N ALA A 29 23.57 -12.56 -20.80
CA ALA A 29 24.68 -12.01 -20.01
C ALA A 29 25.87 -11.64 -20.91
N ASP A 30 26.10 -12.46 -21.93
CA ASP A 30 27.08 -12.22 -22.98
C ASP A 30 26.40 -11.63 -24.22
N THR A 31 27.02 -10.60 -24.80
CA THR A 31 26.56 -9.91 -26.01
C THR A 31 27.31 -10.35 -27.26
N THR A 32 28.32 -11.22 -27.14
CA THR A 32 29.06 -11.73 -28.31
C THR A 32 28.12 -12.48 -29.27
N GLY A 33 28.39 -12.36 -30.57
CA GLY A 33 27.58 -13.00 -31.62
C GLY A 33 26.34 -12.21 -32.06
N TYR A 34 25.94 -11.15 -31.33
CA TYR A 34 24.85 -10.26 -31.75
C TYR A 34 25.35 -9.10 -32.64
N PRO A 35 24.52 -8.56 -33.55
CA PRO A 35 24.81 -7.30 -34.24
C PRO A 35 25.00 -6.14 -33.24
N LYS A 36 25.84 -5.14 -33.57
CA LYS A 36 26.14 -4.01 -32.67
C LYS A 36 24.89 -3.34 -32.08
N SER A 37 23.88 -3.07 -32.89
CA SER A 37 22.62 -2.46 -32.43
C SER A 37 21.91 -3.29 -31.36
N THR A 38 21.95 -4.62 -31.47
CA THR A 38 21.41 -5.53 -30.46
C THR A 38 22.27 -5.58 -29.20
N GLN A 39 23.60 -5.53 -29.35
CA GLN A 39 24.51 -5.42 -28.21
C GLN A 39 24.22 -4.15 -27.40
N ASP A 40 24.09 -3.01 -28.08
CA ASP A 40 23.79 -1.71 -27.46
C ASP A 40 22.45 -1.76 -26.70
N MET A 41 21.43 -2.39 -27.29
CA MET A 41 20.12 -2.58 -26.66
C MET A 41 20.22 -3.46 -25.40
N ILE A 42 20.96 -4.58 -25.46
CA ILE A 42 21.16 -5.47 -24.32
C ILE A 42 21.86 -4.72 -23.18
N LEU A 43 22.94 -4.02 -23.49
CA LEU A 43 23.70 -3.23 -22.51
C LEU A 43 22.86 -2.12 -21.89
N PHE A 44 22.04 -1.44 -22.70
CA PHE A 44 21.10 -0.43 -22.21
C PHE A 44 20.15 -1.00 -21.16
N TYR A 45 19.49 -2.13 -21.43
CA TYR A 45 18.55 -2.71 -20.48
C TYR A 45 19.24 -3.27 -19.22
N GLN A 46 20.41 -3.90 -19.36
CA GLN A 46 21.21 -4.32 -18.22
C GLN A 46 21.58 -3.12 -17.32
N ALA A 47 21.98 -2.00 -17.91
CA ALA A 47 22.31 -0.78 -17.18
C ALA A 47 21.06 -0.13 -16.55
N LEU A 48 19.94 -0.08 -17.27
CA LEU A 48 18.67 0.44 -16.79
C LEU A 48 18.24 -0.26 -15.49
N PHE A 49 18.16 -1.60 -15.49
CA PHE A 49 17.73 -2.35 -14.31
C PHE A 49 18.71 -2.23 -13.14
N ARG A 50 20.01 -2.22 -13.42
CA ARG A 50 21.03 -1.99 -12.39
C ARG A 50 20.88 -0.61 -11.75
N ASN A 51 20.66 0.43 -12.55
CA ASN A 51 20.44 1.80 -12.08
C ASN A 51 19.14 1.94 -11.27
N MET A 52 18.12 1.16 -11.62
CA MET A 52 16.88 1.03 -10.84
C MET A 52 17.07 0.25 -9.54
N GLY A 53 18.25 -0.32 -9.27
CA GLY A 53 18.57 -1.09 -8.06
C GLY A 53 18.08 -2.53 -8.10
N PHE A 54 17.94 -3.10 -9.29
CA PHE A 54 17.59 -4.50 -9.51
C PHE A 54 18.81 -5.30 -9.97
N GLU A 55 18.98 -6.48 -9.39
CA GLU A 55 20.04 -7.43 -9.76
C GLU A 55 19.41 -8.73 -10.27
N PRO A 56 20.02 -9.43 -11.25
CA PRO A 56 19.56 -10.75 -11.67
C PRO A 56 19.50 -11.72 -10.47
N TYR A 57 18.39 -12.46 -10.37
CA TYR A 57 18.13 -13.41 -9.29
C TYR A 57 17.88 -14.82 -9.82
N PHE A 58 17.11 -14.95 -10.90
CA PHE A 58 16.76 -16.25 -11.48
C PHE A 58 16.63 -16.18 -13.00
N TYR A 59 17.07 -17.24 -13.67
CA TYR A 59 17.04 -17.38 -15.12
C TYR A 59 16.05 -18.49 -15.50
N GLY A 60 14.90 -18.10 -16.04
CA GLY A 60 13.93 -19.01 -16.62
C GLY A 60 14.28 -19.36 -18.06
N LYS A 61 13.37 -20.11 -18.71
CA LYS A 61 13.48 -20.46 -20.14
C LYS A 61 13.45 -19.20 -21.01
N ASP A 62 12.38 -18.41 -20.88
CA ASP A 62 12.11 -17.22 -21.71
C ASP A 62 12.04 -15.92 -20.88
N TYR A 63 12.30 -16.00 -19.58
CA TYR A 63 12.22 -14.87 -18.65
C TYR A 63 13.41 -14.81 -17.70
N MET A 64 13.64 -13.62 -17.14
CA MET A 64 14.59 -13.38 -16.06
C MET A 64 13.86 -12.70 -14.91
N LEU A 65 14.14 -13.17 -13.69
CA LEU A 65 13.70 -12.54 -12.46
C LEU A 65 14.84 -11.70 -11.91
N HIS A 66 14.56 -10.44 -11.62
CA HIS A 66 15.46 -9.55 -10.91
C HIS A 66 14.91 -9.24 -9.52
N ILE A 67 15.79 -9.03 -8.55
CA ILE A 67 15.42 -8.69 -7.18
C ILE A 67 15.95 -7.30 -6.82
N SER A 68 15.13 -6.51 -6.13
CA SER A 68 15.60 -5.31 -5.45
C SER A 68 16.01 -5.65 -4.03
N LYS A 69 17.27 -5.37 -3.66
CA LYS A 69 17.76 -5.53 -2.27
C LYS A 69 17.27 -4.42 -1.34
N ASP A 70 16.87 -3.27 -1.89
CA ASP A 70 16.39 -2.12 -1.14
C ASP A 70 14.86 -1.95 -1.24
N PHE A 71 14.14 -3.07 -1.32
CA PHE A 71 12.67 -3.05 -1.31
C PHE A 71 12.13 -2.66 0.07
N LEU A 72 11.08 -1.84 0.12
CA LEU A 72 10.38 -1.56 1.37
C LEU A 72 9.44 -2.72 1.69
N PRO A 73 9.37 -3.19 2.95
CA PRO A 73 8.32 -4.12 3.35
C PRO A 73 6.96 -3.41 3.30
N ARG A 74 5.89 -4.19 3.13
CA ARG A 74 4.52 -3.65 3.06
C ARG A 74 4.09 -2.91 4.33
N PHE A 75 4.63 -3.32 5.48
CA PHE A 75 4.45 -2.68 6.77
C PHE A 75 5.81 -2.33 7.36
N PHE A 76 5.98 -1.09 7.81
CA PHE A 76 7.16 -0.64 8.55
C PHE A 76 6.81 0.52 9.47
N VAL A 77 7.76 0.87 10.34
CA VAL A 77 7.56 1.92 11.35
C VAL A 77 8.63 2.97 11.20
N VAL A 78 8.24 4.23 11.36
CA VAL A 78 9.15 5.39 11.45
C VAL A 78 8.80 6.23 12.67
N ASP A 79 9.76 6.96 13.20
CA ASP A 79 9.65 7.80 14.40
C ASP A 79 9.69 9.30 14.09
N SER A 80 9.84 9.66 12.82
CA SER A 80 9.90 11.03 12.33
C SER A 80 8.95 11.23 11.17
N PHE A 81 8.52 12.47 10.97
CA PHE A 81 7.67 12.83 9.86
C PHE A 81 7.82 14.29 9.46
N VAL A 82 7.40 14.59 8.24
CA VAL A 82 7.24 15.95 7.71
C VAL A 82 5.78 16.16 7.31
N LYS A 83 5.26 17.38 7.46
CA LYS A 83 3.88 17.71 7.10
C LYS A 83 3.84 18.37 5.72
N VAL A 84 2.83 18.03 4.94
CA VAL A 84 2.53 18.67 3.65
C VAL A 84 1.03 18.93 3.53
N ASP A 85 0.67 19.88 2.68
CA ASP A 85 -0.73 20.27 2.47
C ASP A 85 -1.45 19.35 1.48
N ASP A 86 -0.71 18.79 0.52
CA ASP A 86 -1.27 17.98 -0.56
C ASP A 86 -0.27 16.96 -1.12
N ILE A 87 -0.74 16.20 -2.12
CA ILE A 87 0.04 15.20 -2.82
C ILE A 87 1.21 15.80 -3.62
N ASN A 88 1.11 17.04 -4.10
CA ASN A 88 2.19 17.66 -4.87
C ASN A 88 3.37 17.97 -3.95
N GLY A 89 3.11 18.48 -2.74
CA GLY A 89 4.11 18.63 -1.69
C GLY A 89 4.72 17.30 -1.27
N ALA A 90 3.95 16.21 -1.22
CA ALA A 90 4.51 14.89 -0.96
C ALA A 90 5.43 14.42 -2.09
N LEU A 91 5.00 14.57 -3.35
CA LEU A 91 5.77 14.14 -4.52
C LEU A 91 7.08 14.91 -4.67
N SER A 92 7.11 16.21 -4.37
CA SER A 92 8.34 17.00 -4.44
C SER A 92 9.41 16.50 -3.47
N ILE A 93 9.01 16.05 -2.28
CA ILE A 93 9.91 15.43 -1.29
C ILE A 93 10.33 14.03 -1.76
N ILE A 94 9.37 13.18 -2.18
CA ILE A 94 9.63 11.78 -2.60
C ILE A 94 10.63 11.72 -3.77
N ASP A 95 10.49 12.64 -4.73
CA ASP A 95 11.34 12.71 -5.93
C ASP A 95 12.71 13.36 -5.67
N GLY A 96 12.96 13.85 -4.45
CA GLY A 96 14.24 14.37 -3.99
C GLY A 96 15.25 13.27 -3.68
N ASN A 97 16.54 13.59 -3.84
CA ASN A 97 17.63 12.62 -3.66
C ASN A 97 17.83 12.18 -2.20
N ASP A 98 17.47 13.03 -1.23
CA ASP A 98 17.68 12.79 0.19
C ASP A 98 16.51 12.08 0.89
N PHE A 99 15.41 11.84 0.18
CA PHE A 99 14.26 11.15 0.74
C PHE A 99 14.60 9.68 1.04
N ASN A 100 14.46 9.32 2.32
CA ASN A 100 14.58 7.94 2.76
C ASN A 100 13.28 7.54 3.49
N PRO A 101 12.42 6.72 2.85
CA PRO A 101 11.13 6.32 3.42
C PRO A 101 11.26 5.48 4.69
N ARG A 102 12.44 4.92 4.99
CA ARG A 102 12.68 4.19 6.26
C ARG A 102 12.97 5.10 7.44
N LYS A 103 13.28 6.38 7.20
CA LYS A 103 13.67 7.34 8.24
C LYS A 103 12.51 8.22 8.68
N TYR A 104 11.65 8.63 7.74
CA TYR A 104 10.52 9.50 8.06
C TYR A 104 9.37 9.31 7.08
N ALA A 105 8.16 9.61 7.55
CA ALA A 105 6.95 9.64 6.74
C ALA A 105 6.62 11.07 6.29
N ILE A 106 5.95 11.22 5.16
CA ILE A 106 5.33 12.48 4.76
C ILE A 106 3.84 12.39 5.10
N VAL A 107 3.30 13.27 5.92
CA VAL A 107 1.89 13.20 6.37
C VAL A 107 1.09 14.38 5.85
N GLU A 108 -0.04 14.09 5.19
CA GLU A 108 -0.92 15.12 4.63
C GLU A 108 -1.92 15.62 5.69
N LYS A 109 -2.00 16.95 5.89
CA LYS A 109 -3.08 17.65 6.63
C LYS A 109 -3.44 17.04 8.00
N SER A 110 -2.44 16.62 8.79
CA SER A 110 -2.69 15.98 10.09
C SER A 110 -2.06 16.69 11.28
N GLU A 111 -2.79 16.69 12.39
CA GLU A 111 -2.29 17.00 13.73
C GLU A 111 -1.62 15.76 14.34
N VAL A 112 -0.72 15.12 13.58
CA VAL A 112 0.19 14.16 14.19
C VAL A 112 1.24 14.94 14.98
N ASP A 113 1.44 14.47 16.21
CA ASP A 113 2.54 14.84 17.08
C ASP A 113 3.18 13.55 17.59
N LEU A 114 4.50 13.53 17.70
CA LEU A 114 5.27 12.42 18.25
C LEU A 114 6.21 12.99 19.30
N LYS A 115 6.21 12.41 20.49
CA LYS A 115 7.21 12.77 21.50
C LYS A 115 8.60 12.41 21.00
N LYS A 116 9.48 13.41 20.87
CA LYS A 116 10.89 13.19 20.56
C LYS A 116 11.56 12.50 21.74
N VAL A 117 12.15 11.34 21.46
CA VAL A 117 12.97 10.58 22.40
C VAL A 117 14.30 10.31 21.70
N ASP A 118 15.39 10.65 22.37
CA ASP A 118 16.76 10.47 21.88
C ASP A 118 17.23 9.01 22.08
N GLU A 119 16.49 8.10 21.45
CA GLU A 119 16.80 6.67 21.39
C GLU A 119 16.63 6.21 19.95
N SER A 120 17.41 5.24 19.48
CA SER A 120 17.17 4.64 18.16
C SER A 120 15.82 3.92 18.13
N LEU A 121 15.07 4.06 17.03
CA LEU A 121 13.83 3.30 16.83
C LEU A 121 14.13 1.81 16.72
N ALA A 122 13.52 1.02 17.60
CA ALA A 122 13.50 -0.43 17.56
C ALA A 122 12.05 -0.91 17.54
N TYR A 123 11.71 -1.72 16.54
CA TYR A 123 10.35 -2.25 16.41
C TYR A 123 10.32 -3.68 15.88
N ARG A 124 9.21 -4.37 16.15
CA ARG A 124 8.89 -5.68 15.57
C ARG A 124 7.41 -5.72 15.19
N ILE A 125 7.11 -6.33 14.06
CA ILE A 125 5.76 -6.55 13.58
C ILE A 125 5.49 -8.05 13.57
N ASP A 126 4.41 -8.47 14.22
CA ASP A 126 4.01 -9.86 14.39
C ASP A 126 2.52 -10.04 14.05
N SER A 127 2.09 -11.30 13.95
CA SER A 127 0.67 -11.69 13.86
C SER A 127 -0.12 -10.98 12.76
N ILE A 128 0.47 -10.82 11.59
CA ILE A 128 -0.17 -10.16 10.44
C ILE A 128 -1.26 -11.08 9.89
N VAL A 129 -2.50 -10.62 9.94
CA VAL A 129 -3.65 -11.23 9.26
C VAL A 129 -4.14 -10.23 8.22
N TYR A 130 -4.17 -10.67 6.97
CA TYR A 130 -4.50 -9.83 5.83
C TYR A 130 -5.70 -10.40 5.08
N THR A 131 -6.81 -9.66 5.05
CA THR A 131 -8.03 -10.01 4.30
C THR A 131 -8.51 -8.78 3.53
N PRO A 132 -9.42 -8.92 2.54
CA PRO A 132 -9.86 -7.80 1.72
C PRO A 132 -10.43 -6.61 2.51
N ASN A 133 -11.19 -6.88 3.58
CA ASN A 133 -11.90 -5.86 4.36
C ASN A 133 -11.28 -5.59 5.74
N LYS A 134 -10.20 -6.29 6.09
CA LYS A 134 -9.58 -6.20 7.42
C LYS A 134 -8.11 -6.59 7.36
N VAL A 135 -7.27 -5.77 7.96
CA VAL A 135 -5.85 -6.07 8.19
C VAL A 135 -5.58 -5.85 9.67
N SER A 136 -5.07 -6.87 10.35
CA SER A 136 -4.68 -6.77 11.75
C SER A 136 -3.25 -7.21 11.95
N LEU A 137 -2.53 -6.51 12.82
CA LEU A 137 -1.14 -6.80 13.16
C LEU A 137 -0.84 -6.34 14.57
N VAL A 138 0.18 -6.93 15.18
CA VAL A 138 0.73 -6.51 16.46
C VAL A 138 2.08 -5.85 16.21
N VAL A 139 2.24 -4.62 16.69
CA VAL A 139 3.47 -3.86 16.55
C VAL A 139 4.03 -3.56 17.93
N LYS A 140 5.24 -4.03 18.21
CA LYS A 140 6.02 -3.61 19.38
C LYS A 140 7.01 -2.54 18.95
N THR A 141 7.02 -1.40 19.62
CA THR A 141 7.94 -0.27 19.37
C THR A 141 8.45 0.27 20.71
N ASN A 142 9.71 0.74 20.77
CA ASN A 142 10.29 1.33 21.99
C ASN A 142 9.91 2.81 22.22
N LYS A 143 9.24 3.45 21.26
CA LYS A 143 8.82 4.86 21.39
C LYS A 143 7.60 5.19 20.52
N GLU A 144 7.04 6.39 20.71
CA GLU A 144 5.97 6.88 19.84
C GLU A 144 6.46 6.93 18.39
N SER A 145 5.64 6.40 17.49
CA SER A 145 6.04 6.19 16.10
C SER A 145 4.81 6.16 15.19
N ILE A 146 5.03 6.05 13.89
CA ILE A 146 3.99 5.89 12.88
C ILE A 146 4.20 4.54 12.23
N LEU A 147 3.18 3.70 12.25
CA LEU A 147 3.11 2.53 11.38
C LEU A 147 2.68 2.99 9.99
N LEU A 148 3.44 2.62 8.96
CA LEU A 148 3.08 2.76 7.57
C LEU A 148 2.63 1.42 7.02
N MET A 149 1.62 1.48 6.17
CA MET A 149 1.10 0.38 5.37
C MET A 149 1.08 0.86 3.92
N LEU A 150 1.85 0.20 3.06
CA LEU A 150 1.97 0.51 1.63
C LEU A 150 0.74 0.06 0.82
N ASP A 151 -0.45 0.37 1.34
CA ASP A 151 -1.74 0.24 0.67
C ASP A 151 -2.39 1.62 0.52
N GLN A 152 -3.12 1.79 -0.58
CA GLN A 152 -3.69 3.08 -0.95
C GLN A 152 -4.69 3.61 0.09
N TYR A 153 -4.49 4.80 0.64
CA TYR A 153 -5.42 5.53 1.47
C TYR A 153 -6.78 5.72 0.80
N TYR A 154 -7.84 5.42 1.54
CA TYR A 154 -9.20 5.65 1.12
C TYR A 154 -10.10 5.93 2.33
N LYS A 155 -11.02 6.89 2.19
CA LYS A 155 -11.85 7.40 3.31
C LYS A 155 -12.75 6.34 3.95
N GLY A 156 -13.10 5.27 3.23
CA GLY A 156 -13.91 4.17 3.78
C GLY A 156 -13.15 3.23 4.72
N TRP A 157 -11.83 3.39 4.84
CA TRP A 157 -11.03 2.64 5.82
C TRP A 157 -10.96 3.37 7.14
N ASN A 158 -10.99 2.59 8.20
CA ASN A 158 -10.86 3.03 9.58
C ASN A 158 -9.73 2.24 10.25
N VAL A 159 -9.21 2.76 11.36
CA VAL A 159 -8.16 2.10 12.14
C VAL A 159 -8.47 2.15 13.63
N LYS A 160 -8.22 1.02 14.29
CA LYS A 160 -8.21 0.91 15.76
C LYS A 160 -6.79 0.60 16.22
N VAL A 161 -6.38 1.22 17.32
CA VAL A 161 -5.14 0.89 18.03
C VAL A 161 -5.53 0.56 19.47
N ASN A 162 -5.18 -0.65 19.92
CA ASN A 162 -5.56 -1.17 21.23
C ASN A 162 -7.08 -1.05 21.46
N GLU A 163 -7.85 -1.51 20.47
CA GLU A 163 -9.32 -1.52 20.43
C GLU A 163 -10.02 -0.16 20.37
N LYS A 164 -9.28 0.94 20.59
CA LYS A 164 -9.78 2.32 20.51
C LYS A 164 -9.69 2.85 19.08
N SER A 165 -10.70 3.61 18.67
CA SER A 165 -10.68 4.32 17.39
C SER A 165 -9.48 5.27 17.33
N SER A 166 -8.75 5.24 16.22
CA SER A 166 -7.59 6.10 16.00
C SER A 166 -7.69 6.79 14.63
N LYS A 167 -6.93 7.86 14.46
CA LYS A 167 -6.92 8.63 13.21
C LYS A 167 -6.18 7.84 12.13
N LEU A 168 -6.86 7.53 11.04
CA LEU A 168 -6.21 7.03 9.82
C LEU A 168 -5.43 8.18 9.17
N LEU A 169 -4.14 7.98 8.98
CA LEU A 169 -3.24 8.95 8.36
C LEU A 169 -3.09 8.65 6.88
N LYS A 170 -3.02 9.71 6.07
CA LYS A 170 -2.57 9.65 4.68
C LYS A 170 -1.08 9.98 4.66
N VAL A 171 -0.27 8.98 4.34
CA VAL A 171 1.20 9.05 4.39
C VAL A 171 1.80 8.83 3.01
N ASP A 172 2.95 9.43 2.73
CA ASP A 172 3.73 9.30 1.50
C ASP A 172 2.87 9.46 0.24
N GLY A 173 1.99 10.47 0.27
CA GLY A 173 1.10 10.88 -0.81
C GLY A 173 -0.15 10.01 -1.00
N ILE A 174 -0.03 8.68 -0.98
CA ILE A 174 -1.16 7.78 -1.26
C ILE A 174 -1.34 6.65 -0.27
N PHE A 175 -0.45 6.46 0.70
CA PHE A 175 -0.47 5.30 1.58
C PHE A 175 -1.18 5.58 2.90
N ARG A 176 -1.36 4.54 3.70
CA ARG A 176 -2.02 4.63 5.01
C ARG A 176 -1.02 4.53 6.13
N GLY A 177 -1.28 5.28 7.20
CA GLY A 177 -0.54 5.11 8.44
C GLY A 177 -1.41 5.30 9.67
N VAL A 178 -0.82 5.02 10.82
CA VAL A 178 -1.45 5.29 12.13
C VAL A 178 -0.37 5.56 13.17
N LYS A 179 -0.63 6.50 14.08
CA LYS A 179 0.24 6.74 15.24
C LYS A 179 0.18 5.55 16.20
N LEU A 180 1.33 5.16 16.71
CA LEU A 180 1.54 4.15 17.74
C LEU A 180 2.03 4.80 19.02
N THR A 181 1.74 4.15 20.14
CA THR A 181 2.35 4.47 21.44
C THR A 181 3.58 3.59 21.67
N ASN A 182 4.44 3.98 22.61
CA ASN A 182 5.48 3.07 23.12
C ASN A 182 4.84 1.76 23.63
N GLY A 183 5.50 0.63 23.38
CA GLY A 183 5.10 -0.68 23.83
C GLY A 183 4.41 -1.50 22.74
N VAL A 184 3.47 -2.33 23.16
CA VAL A 184 2.73 -3.24 22.27
C VAL A 184 1.44 -2.57 21.80
N ASN A 185 1.27 -2.52 20.48
CA ASN A 185 0.13 -1.93 19.81
C ASN A 185 -0.60 -3.00 19.00
N ARG A 186 -1.88 -3.25 19.30
CA ARG A 186 -2.75 -4.07 18.46
C ARG A 186 -3.44 -3.17 17.45
N VAL A 187 -3.02 -3.24 16.20
CA VAL A 187 -3.53 -2.39 15.12
C VAL A 187 -4.50 -3.18 14.26
N VAL A 188 -5.68 -2.61 14.00
CA VAL A 188 -6.69 -3.19 13.11
C VAL A 188 -7.17 -2.11 12.14
N PHE A 189 -6.78 -2.24 10.88
CA PHE A 189 -7.41 -1.54 9.77
C PHE A 189 -8.64 -2.32 9.33
N TYR A 190 -9.76 -1.65 9.14
CA TYR A 190 -10.99 -2.28 8.65
C TYR A 190 -11.73 -1.35 7.71
N PHE A 191 -12.30 -1.94 6.66
CA PHE A 191 -13.15 -1.23 5.72
C PHE A 191 -14.59 -1.24 6.24
N SER A 192 -15.23 -0.08 6.25
CA SER A 192 -16.66 0.02 6.52
C SER A 192 -17.28 0.96 5.49
N SER A 193 -18.09 0.40 4.61
CA SER A 193 -18.84 1.17 3.62
C SER A 193 -20.27 1.38 4.12
N THR A 194 -20.67 2.63 4.32
CA THR A 194 -22.09 2.98 4.53
C THR A 194 -22.96 2.53 3.36
N LEU A 195 -22.43 2.51 2.13
CA LEU A 195 -23.14 2.03 0.94
C LEU A 195 -23.45 0.53 1.00
N GLN A 196 -22.58 -0.27 1.63
CA GLN A 196 -22.82 -1.71 1.77
C GLN A 196 -24.00 -2.00 2.70
N ILE A 197 -24.17 -1.18 3.74
CA ILE A 197 -25.34 -1.27 4.63
C ILE A 197 -26.60 -0.84 3.87
N LEU A 198 -26.53 0.27 3.13
CA LEU A 198 -27.65 0.77 2.34
C LEU A 198 -28.10 -0.22 1.25
N SER A 199 -27.16 -0.83 0.52
CA SER A 199 -27.49 -1.82 -0.50
C SER A 199 -28.15 -3.06 0.08
N ALA A 200 -27.70 -3.53 1.25
CA ALA A 200 -28.34 -4.64 1.95
C ALA A 200 -29.80 -4.32 2.31
N PHE A 201 -30.10 -3.10 2.76
CA PHE A 201 -31.48 -2.66 3.02
C PHE A 201 -32.33 -2.60 1.76
N ILE A 202 -31.79 -2.05 0.66
CA ILE A 202 -32.51 -1.96 -0.63
C ILE A 202 -32.81 -3.37 -1.16
N SER A 203 -31.85 -4.29 -1.10
CA SER A 203 -32.05 -5.68 -1.52
C SER A 203 -33.11 -6.39 -0.67
N LEU A 204 -33.07 -6.21 0.66
CA LEU A 204 -34.07 -6.79 1.55
C LEU A 204 -35.47 -6.25 1.24
N PHE A 205 -35.60 -4.95 1.02
CA PHE A 205 -36.86 -4.31 0.64
C PHE A 205 -37.40 -4.85 -0.69
N GLY A 206 -36.52 -5.04 -1.69
CA GLY A 206 -36.89 -5.66 -2.96
C GLY A 206 -37.42 -7.09 -2.80
N VAL A 207 -36.76 -7.91 -1.97
CA VAL A 207 -37.22 -9.28 -1.66
C VAL A 207 -38.59 -9.25 -0.98
N ILE A 208 -38.80 -8.37 0.01
CA ILE A 208 -40.09 -8.22 0.69
C ILE A 208 -41.20 -7.83 -0.29
N LEU A 209 -40.94 -6.90 -1.20
CA LEU A 209 -41.90 -6.50 -2.23
C LEU A 209 -42.30 -7.67 -3.14
N VAL A 210 -41.33 -8.48 -3.58
CA VAL A 210 -41.62 -9.67 -4.40
C VAL A 210 -42.53 -10.64 -3.64
N PHE A 211 -42.23 -10.95 -2.37
CA PHE A 211 -43.09 -11.82 -1.56
C PHE A 211 -44.49 -11.22 -1.34
N LEU A 212 -44.59 -9.90 -1.18
CA LEU A 212 -45.88 -9.21 -0.99
C LEU A 212 -46.74 -9.29 -2.26
N VAL A 213 -46.14 -9.12 -3.45
CA VAL A 213 -46.83 -9.32 -4.73
C VAL A 213 -47.35 -10.75 -4.86
N PHE A 214 -46.50 -11.76 -4.63
CA PHE A 214 -46.92 -13.17 -4.67
C PHE A 214 -48.03 -13.48 -3.65
N TYR A 215 -47.97 -12.89 -2.45
CA TYR A 215 -49.00 -13.05 -1.43
C TYR A 215 -50.35 -12.46 -1.87
N VAL A 216 -50.34 -11.26 -2.46
CA VAL A 216 -51.55 -10.61 -2.98
C VAL A 216 -52.14 -11.41 -4.14
N GLU A 217 -51.32 -11.84 -5.10
CA GLU A 217 -51.78 -12.67 -6.23
C GLU A 217 -52.41 -13.98 -5.76
N ARG A 218 -51.78 -14.67 -4.79
CA ARG A 218 -52.32 -15.90 -4.21
C ARG A 218 -53.68 -15.65 -3.54
N LYS A 219 -53.82 -14.55 -2.78
CA LYS A 219 -55.07 -14.21 -2.10
C LYS A 219 -56.19 -13.91 -3.12
N VAL A 220 -55.87 -13.20 -4.20
CA VAL A 220 -56.84 -12.92 -5.29
C VAL A 220 -57.29 -14.20 -5.98
N MET A 221 -56.38 -15.14 -6.25
CA MET A 221 -56.72 -16.44 -6.85
C MET A 221 -57.61 -17.30 -5.95
N LEU A 222 -57.38 -17.29 -4.64
CA LEU A 222 -58.20 -18.04 -3.68
C LEU A 222 -59.62 -17.46 -3.52
N ASN A 223 -59.77 -16.13 -3.58
CA ASN A 223 -61.09 -15.48 -3.49
C ASN A 223 -61.93 -15.55 -4.78
N LYS A 224 -61.34 -15.95 -5.91
CA LYS A 224 -62.06 -16.13 -7.19
C LYS A 224 -62.64 -17.55 -7.38
N ARG A 225 -62.38 -18.48 -6.47
CA ARG A 225 -63.00 -19.81 -6.40
C ARG A 225 -64.12 -19.82 -5.37
#